data_AF-A0A928R3A6-F1
#
_entry.id   AF-A0A928R3A6-F1
#
_cell.length_a   1.000
_cell.length_b   1.000
_cell.length_c   1.000
_cell.angle_alpha   90.00
_cell.angle_beta   90.00
_cell.angle_gamma   90.00
#
_symmetry.space_group_name_H-M   'P 1'
#
loop_
_entity.id
_entity.type
_entity.pdbx_description
1 polymer ?
#
loop_
_entity_poly.entity_id
_entity_poly.type
_entity_poly.pdbx_seq_one_letter_code
_entity_poly.pdbx_strand_id
1 'polypeptide(L)'
;MKGQNTWSYQPYRPFLWEVGDIYICRVVPGETTLHFEWLPHEFGETKAYFRIRGTEEWTEAAVEGTECDIAGLVNGTDYEFYVEAGEKKSRIRLAKCGKSVGTVVNYLHPEDECYAFSGRYLC
;
A
#
# COMPACT_ATOMS: atom_id res chain seq x y z
N MET A 1 -35.07 -18.00 -5.35
CA MET A 1 -33.67 -17.76 -5.76
C MET A 1 -32.77 -18.11 -4.57
N LYS A 2 -31.81 -19.01 -4.71
CA LYS A 2 -30.82 -19.28 -3.65
C LYS A 2 -29.68 -18.28 -3.86
N GLY A 3 -29.49 -17.37 -2.91
CA GLY A 3 -28.41 -16.39 -2.94
C GLY A 3 -27.06 -17.12 -2.91
N GLN A 4 -26.22 -16.81 -3.90
CA GLN A 4 -24.87 -17.34 -3.99
C GLN A 4 -23.96 -16.39 -3.19
N ASN A 5 -23.54 -16.82 -2.00
CA ASN A 5 -22.73 -16.00 -1.08
C ASN A 5 -21.22 -16.24 -1.24
N THR A 6 -20.80 -17.00 -2.27
CA THR A 6 -19.38 -17.30 -2.55
C THR A 6 -18.75 -16.24 -3.45
N TRP A 7 -19.08 -14.96 -3.24
CA TRP A 7 -18.22 -13.88 -3.71
C TRP A 7 -16.93 -13.98 -2.91
N SER A 8 -15.80 -14.27 -3.58
CA SER A 8 -14.49 -14.22 -2.92
C SER A 8 -14.26 -12.77 -2.48
N TYR A 9 -14.33 -12.51 -1.18
CA TYR A 9 -14.03 -11.21 -0.59
C TYR A 9 -12.53 -10.88 -0.58
N GLN A 10 -11.70 -11.67 -1.24
CA GLN A 10 -10.28 -11.36 -1.36
C GLN A 10 -10.12 -10.09 -2.22
N PRO A 11 -9.45 -9.04 -1.72
CA PRO A 11 -9.19 -7.84 -2.50
C PRO A 11 -8.56 -8.20 -3.85
N TYR A 12 -9.06 -7.58 -4.90
CA TYR A 12 -8.68 -7.91 -6.29
C TYR A 12 -7.17 -7.78 -6.49
N ARG A 13 -6.53 -8.87 -6.93
CA ARG A 13 -5.13 -8.88 -7.37
C ARG A 13 -5.09 -8.96 -8.90
N PRO A 14 -4.55 -7.96 -9.60
CA PRO A 14 -4.42 -7.99 -11.05
C PRO A 14 -3.59 -9.19 -11.53
N PHE A 15 -4.15 -10.01 -12.43
CA PHE A 15 -3.49 -11.23 -12.91
C PHE A 15 -2.39 -11.00 -13.96
N LEU A 16 -2.47 -9.90 -14.72
CA LEU A 16 -1.60 -9.61 -15.87
C LEU A 16 -0.59 -8.47 -15.64
N TRP A 17 -0.40 -8.03 -14.38
CA TRP A 17 0.51 -6.92 -14.04
C TRP A 17 1.53 -7.31 -12.99
N GLU A 18 2.71 -6.70 -13.08
CA GLU A 18 3.73 -6.82 -12.05
C GLU A 18 3.28 -6.08 -10.79
N VAL A 19 2.90 -6.85 -9.78
CA VAL A 19 2.40 -6.34 -8.49
C VAL A 19 3.36 -6.61 -7.33
N GLY A 20 4.49 -7.29 -7.60
CA GLY A 20 5.36 -7.90 -6.59
C GLY A 20 4.84 -9.24 -6.10
N ASP A 21 5.62 -9.91 -5.24
CA ASP A 21 5.19 -11.16 -4.59
C ASP A 21 4.07 -10.87 -3.57
N ILE A 22 4.24 -9.80 -2.79
CA ILE A 22 3.31 -9.30 -1.77
C ILE A 22 2.52 -8.13 -2.35
N TYR A 23 1.19 -8.17 -2.25
CA TYR A 23 0.31 -7.18 -2.87
C TYR A 23 -0.26 -6.20 -1.84
N ILE A 24 0.24 -4.97 -1.85
CA ILE A 24 -0.33 -3.84 -1.09
C ILE A 24 -1.61 -3.38 -1.79
N CYS A 25 -2.75 -3.65 -1.18
CA CYS A 25 -4.08 -3.43 -1.76
C CYS A 25 -4.71 -2.10 -1.30
N ARG A 26 -4.29 -1.55 -0.17
CA ARG A 26 -4.85 -0.32 0.38
C ARG A 26 -3.76 0.62 0.89
N VAL A 27 -3.88 1.90 0.57
CA VAL A 27 -2.97 2.95 1.01
C VAL A 27 -3.80 4.13 1.51
N VAL A 28 -3.53 4.61 2.72
CA VAL A 28 -4.28 5.66 3.39
C VAL A 28 -3.29 6.62 4.06
N PRO A 29 -2.77 7.62 3.33
CA PRO A 29 -2.02 8.71 3.94
C PRO A 29 -2.96 9.60 4.77
N GLY A 30 -2.52 9.94 5.96
CA GLY A 30 -3.04 11.03 6.77
C GLY A 30 -2.16 12.28 6.66
N GLU A 31 -2.41 13.23 7.55
CA GLU A 31 -1.64 14.49 7.58
C GLU A 31 -0.18 14.26 7.98
N THR A 32 0.05 13.40 8.98
CA THR A 32 1.37 13.04 9.53
C THR A 32 1.49 11.54 9.76
N THR A 33 0.61 10.77 9.13
CA THR A 33 0.55 9.31 9.24
C THR A 33 0.46 8.66 7.87
N LEU A 34 0.83 7.39 7.79
CA LEU A 34 0.64 6.54 6.62
C LEU A 34 0.20 5.17 7.09
N HIS A 35 -0.99 4.77 6.68
CA HIS A 35 -1.51 3.43 6.88
C HIS A 35 -1.55 2.68 5.55
N PHE A 36 -1.16 1.42 5.53
CA PHE A 36 -1.34 0.57 4.36
C PHE A 36 -1.51 -0.89 4.73
N GLU A 37 -2.20 -1.62 3.85
CA GLU A 37 -2.57 -3.01 4.05
C GLU A 37 -2.15 -3.84 2.83
N TRP A 38 -1.83 -5.11 3.05
CA TRP A 38 -1.55 -6.08 2.00
C TRP A 38 -2.36 -7.35 2.14
N LEU A 39 -2.41 -8.12 1.05
CA LEU A 39 -3.06 -9.43 1.07
C LEU A 39 -2.27 -10.43 1.92
N PRO A 40 -2.95 -11.31 2.70
CA PRO A 40 -2.31 -12.40 3.40
C PRO A 40 -1.46 -13.27 2.46
N HIS A 41 -0.33 -13.76 2.97
CA HIS A 41 0.59 -14.62 2.23
C HIS A 41 1.27 -15.64 3.15
N GLU A 42 1.90 -16.66 2.55
CA GLU A 42 2.55 -17.76 3.28
C GLU A 42 4.09 -17.63 3.34
N PHE A 43 4.64 -16.47 2.94
CA PHE A 43 6.09 -16.25 2.85
C PHE A 43 6.82 -16.06 4.20
N GLY A 44 6.12 -16.15 5.33
CA GLY A 44 6.70 -16.02 6.67
C GLY A 44 6.54 -14.62 7.28
N GLU A 45 7.43 -14.28 8.21
CA GLU A 45 7.41 -13.00 8.94
C GLU A 45 7.61 -11.82 7.99
N THR A 46 6.81 -10.79 8.19
CA THR A 46 6.70 -9.65 7.29
C THR A 46 7.31 -8.41 7.93
N LYS A 47 8.08 -7.66 7.14
CA LYS A 47 8.66 -6.38 7.53
C LYS A 47 8.23 -5.29 6.56
N ALA A 48 7.93 -4.12 7.12
CA ALA A 48 7.58 -2.93 6.36
C ALA A 48 8.73 -1.94 6.40
N TYR A 49 8.98 -1.28 5.28
CA TYR A 49 10.00 -0.25 5.16
C TYR A 49 9.44 0.99 4.49
N PHE A 50 9.86 2.16 4.95
CA PHE A 50 9.50 3.44 4.36
C PHE A 50 10.68 4.41 4.31
N ARG A 51 10.60 5.39 3.43
CA ARG A 51 11.55 6.50 3.35
C ARG A 51 10.93 7.72 2.70
N ILE A 52 11.55 8.88 2.91
CA ILE A 52 11.22 10.06 2.11
C ILE A 52 11.62 9.78 0.66
N ARG A 53 10.74 10.13 -0.27
CA ARG A 53 10.97 9.85 -1.69
C ARG A 53 12.31 10.45 -2.16
N GLY A 54 13.15 9.60 -2.75
CA GLY A 54 14.46 9.99 -3.26
C GLY A 54 15.60 9.98 -2.23
N THR A 55 15.35 9.66 -0.96
CA THR A 55 16.44 9.38 -0.01
C THR A 55 16.95 7.95 -0.20
N GLU A 56 18.18 7.66 0.23
CA GLU A 56 18.75 6.32 0.05
C GLU A 56 18.34 5.37 1.18
N GLU A 57 18.31 5.87 2.41
CA GLU A 57 18.08 5.07 3.62
C GLU A 57 16.60 4.68 3.80
N TRP A 58 16.38 3.41 4.13
CA TRP A 58 15.07 2.86 4.48
C TRP A 58 14.95 2.73 6.00
N THR A 59 13.81 3.15 6.53
CA THR A 59 13.46 2.98 7.94
C THR A 59 12.47 1.82 8.07
N GLU A 60 12.73 0.91 9.01
CA GLU A 60 11.80 -0.19 9.33
C GLU A 60 10.60 0.36 10.10
N ALA A 61 9.40 -0.09 9.74
CA ALA A 61 8.16 0.23 10.42
C ALA A 61 7.59 -1.01 11.12
N ALA A 62 6.89 -0.78 12.23
CA ALA A 62 6.20 -1.84 12.94
C ALA A 62 5.04 -2.38 12.11
N VAL A 63 4.90 -3.70 12.09
CA VAL A 63 3.86 -4.43 11.37
C VAL A 63 2.94 -5.12 12.37
N GLU A 64 1.64 -5.04 12.15
CA GLU A 64 0.63 -5.77 12.91
C GLU A 64 -0.23 -6.59 11.94
N GLY A 65 -0.08 -7.92 11.94
CA GLY A 65 -0.81 -8.79 11.01
C GLY A 65 -0.49 -8.50 9.54
N THR A 66 -1.44 -7.93 8.81
CA THR A 66 -1.31 -7.58 7.38
C THR A 66 -1.43 -6.08 7.11
N GLU A 67 -1.16 -5.27 8.13
CA GLU A 67 -1.21 -3.81 8.06
C GLU A 67 -0.01 -3.17 8.76
N CYS A 68 0.24 -1.91 8.42
CA CYS A 68 1.30 -1.11 8.98
C CYS A 68 0.81 0.34 9.15
N ASP A 69 1.01 0.86 10.36
CA ASP A 69 0.73 2.24 10.72
C ASP A 69 2.01 2.98 11.07
N ILE A 70 2.30 4.02 10.29
CA ILE A 70 3.47 4.88 10.47
C ILE A 70 2.99 6.24 10.94
N ALA A 71 3.57 6.74 12.03
CA ALA A 71 3.28 8.05 12.58
C ALA A 71 4.53 8.96 12.58
N GLY A 72 4.33 10.25 12.83
CA GLY A 72 5.43 11.22 12.89
C GLY A 72 5.99 11.62 11.52
N LEU A 73 5.22 11.42 10.46
CA LEU A 73 5.59 11.81 9.11
C LEU A 73 5.39 13.32 8.89
N VAL A 74 6.11 13.86 7.91
CA VAL A 74 6.06 15.28 7.58
C VAL A 74 4.91 15.56 6.61
N ASN A 75 4.02 16.48 6.98
CA ASN A 75 2.94 16.93 6.12
C ASN A 75 3.50 17.54 4.81
N GLY A 76 2.91 17.17 3.68
CA GLY A 76 3.29 17.65 2.36
C GLY A 76 4.43 16.85 1.72
N THR A 77 4.90 15.79 2.37
CA THR A 77 6.04 14.99 1.90
C THR A 77 5.58 13.71 1.21
N ASP A 78 6.25 13.38 0.11
CA ASP A 78 6.08 12.12 -0.60
C ASP A 78 6.98 11.04 0.01
N TYR A 79 6.39 9.87 0.26
CA TYR A 79 7.04 8.71 0.83
C TYR A 79 7.00 7.54 -0.13
N GLU A 80 8.09 6.78 -0.11
CA GLU A 80 8.21 5.46 -0.73
C GLU A 80 8.12 4.41 0.35
N PHE A 81 7.39 3.32 0.09
CA PHE A 81 7.25 2.23 1.04
C PHE A 81 7.06 0.89 0.33
N TYR A 82 7.46 -0.18 1.00
CA TYR A 82 7.26 -1.55 0.55
C TYR A 82 7.21 -2.52 1.74
N VAL A 83 6.84 -3.75 1.44
CA VAL A 83 6.77 -4.86 2.37
C VAL A 83 7.64 -6.01 1.85
N GLU A 84 8.34 -6.70 2.73
CA GLU A 84 9.09 -7.91 2.39
C GLU A 84 8.90 -9.04 3.41
N ALA A 85 9.09 -10.27 2.95
CA ALA A 85 9.09 -11.48 3.76
C ALA A 85 10.13 -12.45 3.18
N GLY A 86 11.28 -12.59 3.85
CA GLY A 86 12.42 -13.35 3.31
C GLY A 86 12.94 -12.75 2.00
N GLU A 87 12.97 -13.54 0.93
CA GLU A 87 13.38 -13.08 -0.42
C GLU A 87 12.22 -12.45 -1.23
N LYS A 88 11.01 -12.41 -0.65
CA LYS A 88 9.79 -11.95 -1.32
C LYS A 88 9.52 -10.50 -1.01
N LYS A 89 9.15 -9.72 -2.01
CA LYS A 89 8.98 -8.27 -1.87
C LYS A 89 7.74 -7.76 -2.60
N SER A 90 7.09 -6.75 -2.04
CA SER A 90 6.08 -5.98 -2.75
C SER A 90 6.74 -5.04 -3.76
N ARG A 91 5.94 -4.52 -4.69
CA ARG A 91 6.30 -3.28 -5.38
C ARG A 91 6.52 -2.14 -4.38
N ILE A 92 7.36 -1.18 -4.76
CA ILE A 92 7.41 0.11 -4.05
C ILE A 92 6.14 0.88 -4.40
N ARG A 93 5.47 1.38 -3.37
CA ARG A 93 4.27 2.23 -3.46
C ARG A 93 4.63 3.66 -3.08
N LEU A 94 3.81 4.60 -3.54
CA LEU A 94 3.99 6.02 -3.24
C LEU A 94 2.78 6.57 -2.46
N ALA A 95 3.03 7.42 -1.49
CA ALA A 95 1.99 8.14 -0.76
C ALA A 95 2.47 9.55 -0.38
N LYS A 96 1.60 10.54 -0.56
CA LYS A 96 1.86 11.91 -0.09
C LYS A 96 1.10 12.16 1.19
N CYS A 97 1.82 12.45 2.28
CA CYS A 97 1.17 12.90 3.51
C CYS A 97 0.58 14.28 3.32
N GLY A 98 -0.61 14.51 3.89
CA GLY A 98 -1.27 15.79 3.80
C GLY A 98 -2.73 15.74 4.21
N LYS A 99 -3.31 16.91 4.35
CA LYS A 99 -4.72 17.04 4.69
C LYS A 99 -5.59 16.65 3.50
N SER A 100 -6.48 15.70 3.71
CA SER A 100 -7.51 15.29 2.77
C SER A 100 -8.87 15.89 3.13
N VAL A 101 -9.75 16.01 2.14
CA VAL A 101 -11.14 16.36 2.36
C VAL A 101 -11.92 15.06 2.58
N GLY A 102 -12.44 14.87 3.79
CA GLY A 102 -13.18 13.65 4.16
C GLY A 102 -12.26 12.48 4.55
N THR A 103 -12.79 11.26 4.45
CA THR A 103 -12.06 10.02 4.81
C THR A 103 -11.38 9.42 3.58
N VAL A 104 -10.07 9.27 3.63
CA VAL A 104 -9.32 8.58 2.57
C VAL A 104 -9.56 7.08 2.70
N VAL A 105 -10.22 6.51 1.70
CA VAL A 105 -10.50 5.06 1.66
C VAL A 105 -9.33 4.32 1.01
N ASN A 106 -8.86 4.81 -0.14
CA ASN A 106 -7.68 4.30 -0.82
C ASN A 106 -7.06 5.42 -1.67
N TYR A 107 -5.79 5.69 -1.46
CA TYR A 107 -5.05 6.75 -2.12
C TYR A 107 -4.38 6.22 -3.39
N LEU A 108 -4.58 6.95 -4.48
CA LEU A 108 -3.99 6.67 -5.78
C LEU A 108 -2.97 7.77 -6.07
N HIS A 109 -1.71 7.49 -5.80
CA HIS A 109 -0.66 8.46 -6.11
C HIS A 109 -0.55 8.62 -7.64
N PRO A 110 -0.54 9.84 -8.20
CA PRO A 110 -0.52 10.08 -9.64
C PRO A 110 0.65 9.42 -10.39
N GLU A 111 1.78 9.26 -9.71
CA GLU A 111 3.01 8.64 -10.24
C GLU A 111 3.18 7.16 -9.81
N ASP A 112 2.22 6.59 -9.07
CA ASP A 112 2.24 5.17 -8.71
C ASP A 112 1.44 4.36 -9.73
N GLU A 113 2.16 3.57 -10.52
CA GLU A 113 1.56 2.84 -11.63
C GLU A 113 0.80 1.56 -11.22
N CYS A 114 0.59 1.32 -9.91
CA CYS A 114 -0.04 0.08 -9.43
C CYS A 114 -1.41 -0.17 -10.04
N TYR A 115 -2.12 0.89 -10.35
CA TYR A 115 -3.45 0.86 -10.93
C TYR A 115 -3.49 1.45 -12.35
N ALA A 116 -2.34 1.57 -13.03
CA ALA A 116 -2.29 2.09 -14.39
C ALA A 116 -3.14 1.27 -15.38
N PHE A 117 -3.39 -0.01 -15.07
CA PHE A 117 -4.26 -0.90 -15.85
C PHE A 117 -5.75 -0.49 -15.84
N SER A 118 -6.21 0.21 -14.81
CA SER A 118 -7.60 0.67 -14.68
C SER A 118 -7.81 2.11 -15.16
N GLY A 119 -6.81 2.70 -15.81
CA GLY A 119 -6.75 4.13 -16.11
C GLY A 119 -5.94 4.89 -15.07
N ARG A 120 -5.16 5.88 -15.51
CA ARG A 120 -4.21 6.61 -14.65
C ARG A 120 -4.87 7.69 -13.77
N TYR A 121 -6.13 8.06 -14.01
CA TYR A 121 -6.83 9.14 -13.29
C TYR A 121 -8.33 8.85 -13.22
N LEU A 122 -8.92 8.96 -12.02
CA LEU A 122 -10.35 9.23 -11.86
C LEU A 122 -10.51 10.74 -12.09
N CYS A 123 -11.13 11.11 -13.21
CA CYS A 123 -11.52 12.49 -13.49
C CYS A 123 -12.65 12.96 -12.57
#